data_AF-A0A9N9MZR3-F1
#
_entry.id   AF-A0A9N9MZR3-F1
#
_cell.length_a   1.000
_cell.length_b   1.000
_cell.length_c   1.000
_cell.angle_alpha   90.00
_cell.angle_beta   90.00
_cell.angle_gamma   90.00
#
_symmetry.space_group_name_H-M   'P 1'
#
loop_
_entity.id
_entity.type
_entity.pdbx_description
1 polymer ?
#
loop_
_entity_poly.entity_id
_entity_poly.type
_entity_poly.pdbx_seq_one_letter_code
_entity_poly.pdbx_strand_id
1 'polypeptide(L)'
;MRSDVRNFDLSQLLNETITGKALVAIYKKYGDFDPKYQGYLCDLIVQHFLNQSNFQKLTNEDLSGIADSIIETFPKEVKTNYFIEPVKEKFSKENKSGFARGKLTDKYRNRLIFLRKSGLLTCVRDKSITPVPENLDLSAEGDSKDDLVWLQHRNEPWSTVEEKWKILLSIEESCCRA
;
A
#
# COMPACT_ATOMS: atom_id res chain seq x y z
N MET A 1 -1.48 -17.69 2.50
CA MET A 1 -2.12 -17.27 1.24
C MET A 1 -3.62 -17.18 1.47
N ARG A 2 -4.26 -16.09 1.08
CA ARG A 2 -5.69 -15.81 1.35
C ARG A 2 -6.62 -16.65 0.47
N SER A 3 -7.87 -16.84 0.89
CA SER A 3 -8.87 -17.71 0.22
C SER A 3 -9.30 -17.19 -1.15
N ASP A 4 -9.45 -15.88 -1.30
CA ASP A 4 -9.72 -15.20 -2.58
C ASP A 4 -8.59 -15.43 -3.60
N VAL A 5 -7.35 -15.43 -3.13
CA VAL A 5 -6.17 -15.69 -3.97
C VAL A 5 -6.04 -17.18 -4.30
N ARG A 6 -6.36 -18.07 -3.35
CA ARG A 6 -6.37 -19.54 -3.59
C ARG A 6 -7.37 -19.97 -4.64
N ASN A 7 -8.50 -19.28 -4.71
CA ASN A 7 -9.57 -19.56 -5.67
C ASN A 7 -9.49 -18.66 -6.92
N PHE A 8 -8.38 -17.93 -7.09
CA PHE A 8 -8.23 -17.02 -8.21
C PHE A 8 -8.02 -17.79 -9.51
N ASP A 9 -8.99 -17.72 -10.41
CA ASP A 9 -8.89 -18.26 -11.77
C ASP A 9 -8.50 -17.13 -12.75
N LEU A 10 -7.23 -17.13 -13.16
CA LEU A 10 -6.72 -16.18 -14.14
C LEU A 10 -7.41 -16.34 -15.51
N SER A 11 -7.76 -17.56 -15.90
CA SER A 11 -8.44 -17.82 -17.19
C SER A 11 -9.83 -17.21 -17.20
N GLN A 12 -10.56 -17.28 -16.08
CA GLN A 12 -11.84 -16.60 -15.94
C GLN A 12 -11.67 -15.09 -16.10
N LEU A 13 -10.75 -14.46 -15.36
CA LEU A 13 -10.49 -13.02 -15.44
C LEU A 13 -10.15 -12.55 -16.87
N LEU A 14 -9.32 -13.33 -17.58
CA LEU A 14 -8.94 -13.01 -18.95
C LEU A 14 -10.15 -13.04 -19.91
N ASN A 15 -11.12 -13.92 -19.66
CA ASN A 15 -12.33 -14.03 -20.49
C ASN A 15 -13.39 -12.97 -20.16
N GLU A 16 -13.31 -12.31 -19.02
CA GLU A 16 -14.24 -11.24 -18.64
C GLU A 16 -13.95 -9.93 -19.38
N THR A 17 -12.70 -9.69 -19.79
CA THR A 17 -12.27 -8.41 -20.38
C THR A 17 -11.81 -8.54 -21.83
N ILE A 18 -12.05 -7.50 -22.64
CA ILE A 18 -11.57 -7.45 -24.03
C ILE A 18 -10.04 -7.49 -24.07
N THR A 19 -9.39 -6.76 -23.16
CA THR A 19 -7.92 -6.78 -23.02
C THR A 19 -7.40 -8.17 -22.66
N GLY A 20 -8.07 -8.88 -21.75
CA GLY A 20 -7.70 -10.25 -21.39
C GLY A 20 -7.83 -11.22 -22.58
N LYS A 21 -8.94 -11.15 -23.33
CA LYS A 21 -9.11 -11.93 -24.57
C LYS A 21 -8.04 -11.62 -25.60
N ALA A 22 -7.66 -10.35 -25.74
CA ALA A 22 -6.58 -9.93 -26.63
C ALA A 22 -5.22 -10.51 -26.19
N LEU A 23 -4.91 -10.52 -24.89
CA LEU A 23 -3.69 -11.15 -24.36
C LEU A 23 -3.66 -12.65 -24.67
N VAL A 24 -4.77 -13.37 -24.47
CA VAL A 24 -4.87 -14.79 -24.83
C VAL A 24 -4.64 -15.00 -26.32
N ALA A 25 -5.20 -14.16 -27.19
CA ALA A 25 -5.00 -14.25 -28.63
C ALA A 25 -3.55 -13.96 -29.05
N ILE A 26 -2.91 -12.95 -28.44
CA ILE A 26 -1.50 -12.62 -28.67
C ILE A 26 -0.61 -13.78 -28.24
N TYR A 27 -0.83 -14.33 -27.05
CA TYR A 27 -0.07 -15.47 -26.55
C TYR A 27 -0.25 -16.69 -27.45
N LYS A 28 -1.47 -16.99 -27.94
CA LYS A 28 -1.70 -18.07 -28.90
C LYS A 28 -0.93 -17.87 -30.22
N LYS A 29 -0.74 -16.62 -30.64
CA LYS A 29 -0.08 -16.28 -31.90
C LYS A 29 1.46 -16.32 -31.80
N TYR A 30 2.03 -15.78 -30.72
CA TYR A 30 3.48 -15.61 -30.58
C TYR A 30 4.11 -16.60 -29.58
N GLY A 31 3.32 -17.10 -28.64
CA GLY A 31 3.72 -18.07 -27.63
C GLY A 31 4.44 -17.49 -26.41
N ASP A 32 4.64 -16.17 -26.34
CA ASP A 32 5.31 -15.47 -25.23
C ASP A 32 4.81 -14.01 -25.19
N PHE A 33 5.03 -13.30 -24.08
CA PHE A 33 4.71 -11.89 -23.96
C PHE A 33 5.93 -10.98 -23.99
N ASP A 34 5.90 -10.00 -24.88
CA ASP A 34 6.78 -8.83 -24.78
C ASP A 34 6.57 -8.10 -23.45
N PRO A 35 7.58 -7.35 -22.96
CA PRO A 35 7.49 -6.59 -21.72
C PRO A 35 6.26 -5.69 -21.61
N LYS A 36 5.76 -5.19 -22.74
CA LYS A 36 4.54 -4.40 -22.86
C LYS A 36 3.29 -5.20 -22.50
N TYR A 37 3.12 -6.41 -23.05
CA TYR A 37 1.96 -7.26 -22.81
C TYR A 37 1.97 -7.85 -21.38
N GLN A 38 3.14 -8.21 -20.86
CA GLN A 38 3.31 -8.57 -19.45
C GLN A 38 2.83 -7.43 -18.53
N GLY A 39 3.09 -6.18 -18.94
CA GLY A 39 2.61 -4.99 -18.23
C GLY A 39 1.08 -4.86 -18.21
N TYR A 40 0.41 -5.13 -19.34
CA TYR A 40 -1.05 -5.14 -19.40
C TYR A 40 -1.65 -6.28 -18.58
N LEU A 41 -1.05 -7.47 -18.61
CA LEU A 41 -1.47 -8.60 -17.79
C LEU A 41 -1.39 -8.26 -16.29
N CYS A 42 -0.25 -7.74 -15.84
CA CYS A 42 -0.08 -7.33 -14.45
C CYS A 42 -1.09 -6.26 -14.03
N ASP A 43 -1.35 -5.28 -14.92
CA ASP A 43 -2.31 -4.22 -14.63
C ASP A 43 -3.74 -4.76 -14.48
N LEU A 44 -4.16 -5.65 -15.38
CA LEU A 44 -5.46 -6.32 -15.32
C LEU A 44 -5.64 -7.09 -14.00
N ILE A 45 -4.65 -7.89 -13.62
CA ILE A 45 -4.67 -8.67 -12.38
C ILE A 45 -4.72 -7.75 -11.16
N VAL A 46 -3.88 -6.73 -11.11
CA VAL A 46 -3.85 -5.76 -10.00
C VAL A 46 -5.19 -5.03 -9.88
N GLN A 47 -5.80 -4.63 -11.00
CA GLN A 47 -7.11 -3.99 -11.00
C GLN A 47 -8.20 -4.93 -10.47
N HIS A 48 -8.19 -6.21 -10.85
CA HIS A 48 -9.15 -7.19 -10.34
C HIS A 48 -9.16 -7.22 -8.81
N PHE A 49 -8.00 -7.40 -8.18
CA PHE A 49 -7.91 -7.45 -6.71
C PHE A 49 -8.23 -6.12 -6.03
N LEU A 50 -7.85 -4.98 -6.63
CA LEU A 50 -8.15 -3.66 -6.06
C LEU A 50 -9.63 -3.29 -6.14
N ASN A 51 -10.36 -3.84 -7.11
CA ASN A 51 -11.78 -3.57 -7.31
C ASN A 51 -12.70 -4.48 -6.46
N GLN A 52 -12.15 -5.44 -5.72
CA GLN A 52 -12.94 -6.28 -4.82
C GLN A 52 -13.54 -5.42 -3.70
N SER A 53 -14.84 -5.61 -3.41
CA SER A 53 -15.57 -4.84 -2.40
C SER A 53 -14.99 -4.97 -0.99
N ASN A 54 -14.31 -6.09 -0.70
CA ASN A 54 -13.61 -6.38 0.53
C ASN A 54 -12.08 -6.30 0.34
N PHE A 55 -11.59 -5.33 -0.43
CA PHE A 55 -10.16 -5.17 -0.71
C PHE A 55 -9.31 -5.28 0.56
N GLN A 56 -8.38 -6.23 0.56
CA GLN A 56 -7.31 -6.33 1.55
C GLN A 56 -5.98 -6.31 0.84
N LYS A 57 -4.97 -5.79 1.53
CA LYS A 57 -3.63 -5.66 0.99
C LYS A 57 -3.04 -7.06 0.70
N LEU A 58 -2.65 -7.29 -0.56
CA LEU A 58 -1.93 -8.50 -0.97
C LEU A 58 -0.59 -8.64 -0.23
N THR A 59 -0.34 -9.83 0.29
CA THR A 59 0.92 -10.23 0.91
C THR A 59 1.92 -10.74 -0.13
N ASN A 60 3.18 -10.95 0.26
CA ASN A 60 4.18 -11.56 -0.63
C ASN A 60 3.78 -13.00 -1.03
N GLU A 61 3.16 -13.75 -0.11
CA GLU A 61 2.68 -15.10 -0.40
C GLU A 61 1.56 -15.07 -1.45
N ASP A 62 0.65 -14.10 -1.32
CA ASP A 62 -0.43 -13.91 -2.31
C ASP A 62 0.13 -13.55 -3.69
N LEU A 63 1.10 -12.62 -3.76
CA LEU A 63 1.75 -12.25 -5.02
C LEU A 63 2.51 -13.43 -5.65
N SER A 64 3.11 -14.29 -4.83
CA SER A 64 3.76 -15.53 -5.31
C SER A 64 2.74 -16.48 -5.92
N GLY A 65 1.61 -16.72 -5.24
CA GLY A 65 0.54 -17.58 -5.74
C GLY A 65 -0.08 -17.06 -7.04
N ILE A 66 -0.30 -15.75 -7.15
CA ILE A 66 -0.76 -15.12 -8.40
C ILE A 66 0.26 -15.35 -9.51
N ALA A 67 1.57 -15.21 -9.22
CA ALA A 67 2.60 -15.47 -10.21
C ALA A 67 2.62 -16.94 -10.64
N ASP A 68 2.33 -17.89 -9.74
CA ASP A 68 2.17 -19.30 -10.09
C ASP A 68 0.98 -19.51 -11.05
N SER A 69 -0.18 -18.91 -10.78
CA SER A 69 -1.33 -18.97 -11.69
C SER A 69 -1.05 -18.39 -13.07
N ILE A 70 -0.18 -17.36 -13.16
CA ILE A 70 0.29 -16.83 -14.45
C ILE A 70 1.07 -17.90 -15.22
N ILE A 71 2.00 -18.61 -14.58
CA ILE A 71 2.82 -19.64 -15.24
C ILE A 71 1.97 -20.85 -15.63
N GLU A 72 1.00 -21.23 -14.80
CA GLU A 72 0.04 -22.29 -15.13
C GLU A 72 -0.78 -21.94 -16.38
N THR A 73 -1.19 -20.68 -16.53
CA THR A 73 -1.96 -20.21 -17.70
C THR A 73 -1.07 -19.98 -18.92
N PHE A 74 0.17 -19.55 -18.72
CA PHE A 74 1.14 -19.18 -19.75
C PHE A 74 2.49 -19.86 -19.53
N PRO A 75 2.65 -21.15 -19.92
CA PRO A 75 3.80 -21.96 -19.52
C PRO A 75 5.18 -21.51 -20.02
N LYS A 76 5.26 -20.61 -21.02
CA LYS A 76 6.55 -20.07 -21.50
C LYS A 76 7.01 -18.84 -20.73
N GLU A 77 6.12 -18.24 -19.95
CA GLU A 77 6.47 -17.12 -19.08
C GLU A 77 7.40 -17.57 -17.95
N VAL A 78 8.16 -16.62 -17.40
CA VAL A 78 9.09 -16.89 -16.30
C VAL A 78 8.59 -16.23 -15.02
N LYS A 79 8.42 -17.02 -13.94
CA LYS A 79 7.88 -16.53 -12.65
C LYS A 79 8.61 -15.30 -12.12
N THR A 80 9.95 -15.26 -12.26
CA THR A 80 10.80 -14.15 -11.79
C THR A 80 10.52 -12.83 -12.50
N ASN A 81 9.90 -12.81 -13.68
CA ASN A 81 9.47 -11.57 -14.33
C ASN A 81 8.33 -10.89 -13.55
N TYR A 82 7.50 -11.69 -12.87
CA TYR A 82 6.31 -11.23 -12.16
C TYR A 82 6.58 -11.04 -10.68
N PHE A 83 7.23 -12.00 -10.06
CA PHE A 83 7.49 -12.00 -8.63
C PHE A 83 8.86 -12.62 -8.31
N ILE A 84 9.64 -11.89 -7.52
CA ILE A 84 10.90 -12.34 -6.94
C ILE A 84 10.77 -12.19 -5.43
N GLU A 85 11.01 -13.29 -4.72
CA GLU A 85 10.95 -13.33 -3.27
C GLU A 85 11.91 -12.32 -2.61
N PRO A 86 11.53 -11.79 -1.43
CA PRO A 86 12.42 -10.93 -0.66
C PRO A 86 13.66 -11.71 -0.19
N VAL A 87 14.82 -11.10 -0.35
CA VAL A 87 16.10 -11.69 0.09
C VAL A 87 16.30 -11.34 1.56
N LYS A 88 16.46 -12.35 2.43
CA LYS A 88 16.81 -12.13 3.83
C LYS A 88 18.26 -11.65 3.93
N GLU A 89 18.53 -10.81 4.92
CA GLU A 89 19.85 -10.19 5.16
C GLU A 89 21.00 -11.20 5.12
N LYS A 90 20.82 -12.37 5.76
CA LYS A 90 21.80 -13.46 5.83
C LYS A 90 22.25 -14.03 4.47
N PHE A 91 21.46 -13.82 3.42
CA PHE A 91 21.73 -14.31 2.06
C PHE A 91 21.99 -13.16 1.07
N SER A 92 22.04 -11.92 1.57
CA SER A 92 22.27 -10.75 0.74
C SER A 92 23.77 -10.45 0.65
N LYS A 93 24.26 -10.20 -0.57
CA LYS A 93 25.65 -9.79 -0.81
C LYS A 93 26.01 -8.47 -0.10
N GLU A 94 25.01 -7.64 0.17
CA GLU A 94 25.17 -6.32 0.78
C GLU A 94 24.83 -6.29 2.27
N ASN A 95 24.58 -7.46 2.92
CA ASN A 95 24.08 -7.56 4.30
C ASN A 95 22.86 -6.65 4.57
N LYS A 96 21.97 -6.56 3.58
CA LYS A 96 20.69 -5.83 3.69
C LYS A 96 19.56 -6.71 3.22
N SER A 97 18.43 -6.69 3.93
CA SER A 97 17.24 -7.37 3.44
C SER A 97 16.72 -6.69 2.16
N GLY A 98 16.56 -7.48 1.11
CA GLY A 98 15.95 -7.04 -0.14
C GLY A 98 14.44 -7.19 -0.09
N PHE A 99 13.71 -6.15 -0.51
CA PHE A 99 12.26 -6.23 -0.70
C PHE A 99 11.92 -7.14 -1.88
N ALA A 100 10.70 -7.72 -1.86
CA ALA A 100 10.18 -8.46 -3.01
C ALA A 100 10.19 -7.58 -4.27
N ARG A 101 10.52 -8.16 -5.42
CA ARG A 101 10.60 -7.46 -6.72
C ARG A 101 9.72 -8.13 -7.77
N GLY A 102 9.74 -7.58 -8.98
CA GLY A 102 9.01 -8.11 -10.14
C GLY A 102 7.89 -7.19 -10.60
N LYS A 103 7.45 -7.37 -11.85
CA LYS A 103 6.49 -6.47 -12.50
C LYS A 103 5.16 -6.40 -11.77
N LEU A 104 4.67 -7.54 -11.27
CA LEU A 104 3.40 -7.61 -10.53
C LEU A 104 3.51 -6.81 -9.23
N THR A 105 4.58 -7.05 -8.47
CA THR A 105 4.86 -6.36 -7.21
C THR A 105 4.97 -4.85 -7.41
N ASP A 106 5.71 -4.42 -8.42
CA ASP A 106 5.94 -3.00 -8.70
C ASP A 106 4.67 -2.31 -9.20
N LYS A 107 3.91 -2.95 -10.09
CA LYS A 107 2.59 -2.46 -10.54
C LYS A 107 1.64 -2.30 -9.37
N TYR A 108 1.55 -3.30 -8.50
CA TYR A 108 0.69 -3.27 -7.33
C TYR A 108 1.06 -2.11 -6.39
N ARG A 109 2.35 -1.97 -6.03
CA ARG A 109 2.83 -0.86 -5.19
C ARG A 109 2.54 0.50 -5.82
N ASN A 110 2.84 0.67 -7.10
CA ASN A 110 2.61 1.92 -7.83
C ASN A 110 1.12 2.28 -7.85
N ARG A 111 0.24 1.29 -8.04
CA ARG A 111 -1.21 1.50 -8.01
C ARG A 111 -1.72 1.88 -6.62
N LEU A 112 -1.20 1.25 -5.56
CA LEU A 112 -1.50 1.67 -4.18
C LEU A 112 -1.04 3.10 -3.91
N ILE A 113 0.15 3.50 -4.38
CA ILE A 113 0.63 4.88 -4.24
C ILE A 113 -0.31 5.84 -4.96
N PHE A 114 -0.72 5.51 -6.18
CA PHE A 114 -1.68 6.30 -6.96
C PHE A 114 -3.01 6.48 -6.22
N LEU A 115 -3.60 5.40 -5.70
CA LEU A 115 -4.87 5.44 -4.97
C LEU A 115 -4.78 6.19 -3.64
N ARG A 116 -3.62 6.14 -2.96
CA ARG A 116 -3.39 6.96 -1.75
C ARG A 116 -3.29 8.45 -2.10
N LYS A 117 -2.60 8.78 -3.19
CA LYS A 117 -2.51 10.16 -3.68
C LYS A 117 -3.87 10.72 -4.09
N SER A 118 -4.78 9.87 -4.58
CA SER A 118 -6.15 10.27 -4.92
C SER A 118 -7.10 10.31 -3.72
N GLY A 119 -6.66 9.94 -2.52
CA GLY A 119 -7.50 9.87 -1.32
C GLY A 119 -8.48 8.70 -1.27
N LEU A 120 -8.47 7.80 -2.27
CA LEU A 120 -9.35 6.62 -2.30
C LEU A 120 -8.90 5.51 -1.34
N LEU A 121 -7.59 5.45 -1.06
CA LEU A 121 -7.05 4.61 0.01
C LEU A 121 -6.53 5.50 1.12
N THR A 122 -7.17 5.44 2.29
CA THR A 122 -6.64 6.04 3.51
C THR A 122 -5.37 5.32 3.92
N CYS A 123 -4.33 6.09 4.22
CA CYS A 123 -3.14 5.54 4.85
C CYS A 123 -3.53 5.19 6.29
N VAL A 124 -3.89 3.93 6.54
CA VAL A 124 -3.95 3.42 7.91
C VAL A 124 -2.52 3.35 8.39
N ARG A 125 -2.02 4.48 8.89
CA ARG A 125 -0.90 4.46 9.83
C ARG A 125 -1.49 3.73 11.02
N ASP A 126 -1.03 2.51 11.30
CA ASP A 126 -1.28 1.84 12.57
C ASP A 126 -0.80 2.77 13.68
N LYS A 127 -1.68 3.68 14.08
CA LYS A 127 -1.64 4.24 15.39
C LYS A 127 -2.43 3.24 16.20
N SER A 128 -1.75 2.45 17.01
CA SER A 128 -2.29 2.00 18.28
C SER A 128 -2.67 3.25 19.09
N ILE A 129 -3.77 3.91 18.70
CA ILE A 129 -4.50 4.87 19.52
C ILE A 129 -5.42 4.00 20.36
N THR A 130 -5.06 3.89 21.64
CA THR A 130 -6.06 3.73 22.70
C THR A 130 -7.21 4.71 22.43
N PRO A 131 -8.48 4.28 22.42
CA PRO A 131 -9.59 5.17 22.11
C PRO A 131 -9.61 6.29 23.15
N VAL A 132 -9.27 7.51 22.73
CA VAL A 132 -9.57 8.71 23.52
C VAL A 132 -11.07 8.91 23.40
N PRO A 133 -11.83 8.93 24.50
CA PRO A 133 -13.27 9.12 24.44
C PRO A 133 -13.58 10.50 23.84
N GLU A 134 -14.56 10.48 22.93
CA GLU A 134 -15.09 11.59 22.14
C GLU A 134 -15.88 12.62 22.98
N ASN A 135 -15.43 12.93 24.19
CA ASN A 135 -16.04 13.96 25.04
C ASN A 135 -14.96 14.69 25.84
N LEU A 136 -14.28 15.63 25.19
CA LEU A 136 -13.72 16.79 25.86
C LEU A 136 -14.23 18.02 25.13
N ASP A 137 -15.45 18.37 25.50
CA ASP A 137 -15.99 19.72 25.31
C ASP A 137 -15.18 20.67 26.19
N LEU A 138 -14.06 21.15 25.66
CA LEU A 138 -13.30 22.25 26.24
C LEU A 138 -13.83 23.54 25.64
N SER A 139 -14.92 24.01 26.24
CA SER A 139 -15.37 25.39 26.20
C SER A 139 -14.31 26.26 26.89
N ALA A 140 -13.34 26.74 26.12
CA ALA A 140 -12.41 27.79 26.52
C ALA A 140 -12.04 28.60 25.28
N GLU A 141 -12.58 29.82 25.20
CA GLU A 141 -12.16 30.84 24.26
C GLU A 141 -10.75 31.33 24.62
N GLY A 142 -9.89 31.50 23.61
CA GLY A 142 -8.59 32.17 23.73
C GLY A 142 -7.42 31.39 23.13
N ASP A 143 -6.60 32.11 22.35
CA ASP A 143 -5.21 31.94 21.82
C ASP A 143 -4.50 30.56 21.76
N SER A 144 -4.86 29.56 22.56
CA SER A 144 -4.16 28.27 22.67
C SER A 144 -4.45 27.28 21.53
N LYS A 145 -5.60 27.38 20.86
CA LYS A 145 -5.92 26.49 19.72
C LYS A 145 -5.03 26.79 18.51
N ASP A 146 -4.77 28.06 18.25
CA ASP A 146 -3.96 28.49 17.12
C ASP A 146 -2.49 28.12 17.32
N ASP A 147 -2.02 28.11 18.57
CA ASP A 147 -0.67 27.69 18.93
C ASP A 147 -0.43 26.19 18.76
N LEU A 148 -1.43 25.36 19.06
CA LEU A 148 -1.38 23.91 18.82
C LEU A 148 -1.38 23.60 17.31
N VAL A 149 -2.16 24.33 16.52
CA VAL A 149 -2.18 24.18 15.05
C VAL A 149 -0.86 24.66 14.46
N TRP A 150 -0.26 25.74 14.98
CA TRP A 150 1.04 26.24 14.53
C TRP A 150 2.18 25.24 14.76
N LEU A 151 2.23 24.62 15.95
CA LEU A 151 3.23 23.60 16.32
C LEU A 151 3.12 22.31 15.48
N GLN A 152 1.94 21.99 14.93
CA GLN A 152 1.81 20.84 14.01
C GLN A 152 2.50 21.06 12.66
N HIS A 153 2.71 22.31 12.25
CA HIS A 153 3.13 22.65 10.89
C HIS A 153 4.50 23.33 10.80
N ARG A 154 5.11 23.79 11.90
CA ARG A 154 6.40 24.51 11.90
C ARG A 154 7.32 24.03 13.03
N ASN A 155 8.52 23.56 12.68
CA ASN A 155 9.55 23.07 13.62
C ASN A 155 10.78 23.98 13.74
N GLU A 156 10.76 25.17 13.13
CA GLU A 156 11.86 26.13 13.23
C GLU A 156 11.36 27.58 13.25
N PRO A 157 12.07 28.49 13.95
CA PRO A 157 13.25 28.24 14.80
C PRO A 157 12.87 27.69 16.20
N TRP A 158 13.73 26.82 16.75
CA TRP A 158 13.49 26.06 17.99
C TRP A 158 13.19 26.92 19.23
N SER A 159 13.70 28.15 19.26
CA SER A 159 13.43 29.11 20.34
C SER A 159 11.95 29.45 20.49
N THR A 160 11.21 29.55 19.38
CA THR A 160 9.77 29.85 19.36
C THR A 160 8.92 28.61 19.69
N VAL A 161 9.41 27.43 19.33
CA VAL A 161 8.76 26.14 19.66
C VAL A 161 8.81 25.91 21.18
N GLU A 162 9.96 26.12 21.81
CA GLU A 162 10.14 25.93 23.24
C GLU A 162 9.27 26.88 24.08
N GLU A 163 9.13 28.13 23.64
CA GLU A 163 8.28 29.13 24.31
C GLU A 163 6.79 28.73 24.27
N LYS A 164 6.30 28.27 23.12
CA LYS A 164 4.91 27.81 22.98
C LYS A 164 4.62 26.54 23.78
N TRP A 165 5.59 25.62 23.87
CA TRP A 165 5.47 24.43 24.74
C TRP A 165 5.43 24.80 26.23
N LYS A 166 6.21 25.79 26.67
CA LYS A 166 6.19 26.27 28.07
C LYS A 166 4.83 26.88 28.44
N ILE A 167 4.21 27.63 27.53
CA ILE A 167 2.87 28.19 27.74
C ILE A 167 1.84 27.08 27.95
N LEU A 168 1.86 26.04 27.11
CA LEU A 168 0.93 24.91 27.22
C LEU A 168 1.12 24.12 28.54
N LEU A 169 2.36 23.89 28.96
CA LEU A 169 2.65 23.16 30.21
C LEU A 169 2.25 23.94 31.47
N SER A 170 2.37 25.27 31.45
CA SER A 170 1.98 26.12 32.59
C SER A 170 0.46 26.17 32.80
N ILE A 171 -0.33 25.94 31.74
CA ILE A 171 -1.80 25.85 31.80
C ILE A 171 -2.23 24.51 32.44
N GLU A 172 -1.55 23.40 32.15
CA GLU A 172 -1.84 22.09 32.77
C GLU A 172 -1.57 22.08 34.29
N GLU A 173 -0.49 22.75 34.74
CA GLU A 173 -0.18 22.84 36.18
C GLU A 173 -1.20 23.68 36.96
N SER A 174 -1.79 24.71 36.32
CA SER A 174 -2.80 25.58 36.93
C SER A 174 -4.16 24.88 37.06
N CYS A 175 -4.47 23.91 36.19
CA CYS A 175 -5.71 23.14 36.21
C CYS A 175 -5.70 22.01 37.26
N CYS A 176 -4.53 21.58 37.72
CA CYS A 176 -4.39 20.53 38.75
C CYS A 176 -4.45 21.04 40.20
N ARG A 177 -4.68 22.34 40.42
CA ARG A 177 -4.76 22.96 41.78
C ARG A 177 -6.09 23.66 42.10
N ALA A 178 -7.15 23.43 41.32
CA ALA A 178 -8.49 23.90 41.63
C ALA A 178 -9.41 22.76 42.08
#